data_AF-A0A429JTT2-F1
#
_entry.id   AF-A0A429JTT2-F1
#
_cell.length_a   1.000
_cell.length_b   1.000
_cell.length_c   1.000
_cell.angle_alpha   90.00
_cell.angle_beta   90.00
_cell.angle_gamma   90.00
#
_symmetry.space_group_name_H-M   'P 1'
#
loop_
_entity.id
_entity.type
_entity.pdbx_description
1 polymer ?
#
loop_
_entity_poly.entity_id
_entity_poly.type
_entity_poly.pdbx_seq_one_letter_code
_entity_poly.pdbx_strand_id
1 'polypeptide(L)' 'MNCSLCNIPFNKTKDSEEHIIPQSIGGKKTVTGFICENCNNSKGNEWDSKLAKHFNPLSIFLILKGSEVRFHR' A
#
# COMPACT_ATOMS: atom_id res chain seq x y z
N MET A 1 -5.38 7.04 -20.10
CA MET A 1 -5.47 6.97 -18.63
C MET A 1 -4.42 7.89 -18.03
N ASN A 2 -4.78 8.60 -16.95
CA ASN A 2 -3.91 9.56 -16.26
C ASN A 2 -3.66 9.09 -14.84
N CYS A 3 -2.52 9.48 -14.26
CA CYS A 3 -2.25 9.27 -12.85
C CYS A 3 -3.28 10.02 -11.98
N SER A 4 -3.89 9.34 -11.02
CA SER A 4 -4.93 9.91 -10.15
C SER A 4 -4.42 11.01 -9.21
N LEU A 5 -3.10 11.07 -8.96
CA LEU A 5 -2.49 12.01 -8.01
C LEU A 5 -1.95 13.28 -8.66
N CYS A 6 -1.35 13.20 -9.85
CA CYS A 6 -0.78 14.35 -10.55
C CYS A 6 -1.49 14.70 -11.85
N ASN A 7 -2.49 13.90 -12.27
CA ASN A 7 -3.25 14.04 -13.50
C ASN A 7 -2.41 14.03 -14.80
N ILE A 8 -1.15 13.56 -14.72
CA ILE A 8 -0.27 13.42 -15.88
C ILE A 8 -0.61 12.11 -16.59
N PRO A 9 -0.70 12.08 -17.93
CA PRO A 9 -0.97 10.86 -18.67
C PRO A 9 0.16 9.83 -18.54
N PHE A 10 -0.21 8.54 -18.50
CA PHE A 10 0.75 7.43 -18.45
C PHE A 10 1.58 7.26 -19.74
N ASN A 11 1.29 8.02 -20.81
CA ASN A 11 2.20 8.09 -21.95
C ASN A 11 3.47 8.91 -21.67
N LYS A 12 3.43 9.78 -20.65
CA LYS A 12 4.53 10.65 -20.22
C LYS A 12 5.13 10.21 -18.89
N THR A 13 4.52 9.26 -18.21
CA THR A 13 4.94 8.78 -16.89
C THR A 13 4.79 7.27 -16.83
N LYS A 14 5.72 6.60 -16.17
CA LYS A 14 5.65 5.15 -16.04
C LYS A 14 4.57 4.78 -15.02
N ASP A 15 3.72 3.84 -15.39
CA ASP A 15 2.72 3.27 -14.49
C ASP A 15 3.39 2.48 -13.36
N SER A 16 2.76 2.46 -12.20
CA SER A 16 3.30 1.83 -11.00
C SER A 16 2.31 0.83 -10.41
N GLU A 17 2.85 -0.27 -9.88
CA GLU A 17 2.07 -1.20 -9.07
C GLU A 17 1.87 -0.58 -7.69
N GLU A 18 0.61 -0.40 -7.29
CA GLU A 18 0.24 0.23 -6.03
C GLU A 18 -0.66 -0.69 -5.20
N HIS A 19 -0.47 -0.69 -3.88
CA HIS A 19 -1.29 -1.47 -2.98
C HIS A 19 -2.66 -0.77 -2.77
N ILE A 20 -3.77 -1.46 -3.06
CA ILE A 20 -5.13 -0.92 -2.79
C ILE A 20 -5.28 -0.57 -1.31
N ILE A 21 -4.73 -1.43 -0.46
CA ILE A 21 -4.65 -1.26 0.98
C ILE A 21 -3.17 -1.44 1.34
N PRO A 22 -2.54 -0.49 2.06
CA PRO A 22 -1.14 -0.61 2.46
C PRO A 22 -0.85 -1.90 3.23
N GLN A 23 0.33 -2.49 3.01
CA GLN A 23 0.74 -3.71 3.70
C GLN A 23 0.78 -3.54 5.23
N SER A 24 1.11 -2.33 5.69
CA SER A 24 1.20 -1.96 7.09
C SER A 24 -0.14 -2.08 7.84
N ILE A 25 -1.28 -2.12 7.15
CA ILE A 25 -2.60 -2.41 7.72
C ILE A 25 -3.20 -3.73 7.20
N GLY A 26 -2.37 -4.59 6.62
CA GLY A 26 -2.73 -5.95 6.21
C GLY A 26 -3.20 -6.10 4.75
N GLY A 27 -3.02 -5.09 3.90
CA GLY A 27 -3.40 -5.17 2.50
C GLY A 27 -2.42 -6.00 1.65
N LYS A 28 -2.97 -6.76 0.70
CA LYS A 28 -2.22 -7.70 -0.16
C LYS A 28 -2.53 -7.57 -1.65
N LYS A 29 -3.59 -6.83 -2.01
CA LYS A 29 -4.01 -6.67 -3.39
C LYS A 29 -3.35 -5.42 -3.98
N THR A 30 -2.76 -5.59 -5.15
CA THR A 30 -2.15 -4.51 -5.93
C THR A 30 -2.99 -4.18 -7.16
N VAL A 31 -2.83 -2.97 -7.67
CA VAL A 31 -3.43 -2.47 -8.91
C VAL A 31 -2.40 -1.73 -9.74
N THR A 32 -2.57 -1.78 -11.06
CA THR A 32 -1.82 -0.99 -12.04
C THR A 32 -2.76 -0.02 -12.74
N GLY A 33 -2.24 1.02 -13.36
CA GLY A 33 -3.00 2.03 -14.11
C GLY A 33 -3.66 3.09 -13.23
N PHE A 34 -3.27 3.18 -11.95
CA PHE A 34 -3.88 4.07 -10.97
C PHE A 34 -3.03 5.30 -10.65
N ILE A 35 -1.73 5.09 -10.39
CA ILE A 35 -0.76 6.16 -10.11
C ILE A 35 0.57 5.91 -10.84
N CYS A 36 1.31 6.97 -11.14
CA CYS A 36 2.62 6.84 -11.77
C CYS A 36 3.74 6.63 -10.75
N GLU A 37 4.87 6.11 -11.23
CA GLU A 37 6.07 5.77 -10.42
C GLU A 37 6.61 6.97 -9.64
N ASN A 38 6.59 8.18 -10.22
CA ASN A 38 7.01 9.40 -9.51
C ASN A 38 6.10 9.70 -8.32
N CYS A 39 4.78 9.58 -8.50
CA CYS A 39 3.82 9.77 -7.42
C CYS A 39 3.96 8.67 -6.37
N ASN A 40 4.12 7.42 -6.78
CA ASN A 40 4.34 6.30 -5.87
C ASN A 40 5.60 6.51 -5.01
N ASN A 41 6.74 6.83 -5.63
CA ASN A 41 8.00 7.03 -4.91
C ASN A 41 8.00 8.27 -3.99
N SER A 42 7.32 9.36 -4.37
CA SER A 42 7.28 10.58 -3.56
C SER A 42 6.25 10.51 -2.44
N LYS A 43 5.03 10.06 -2.75
CA LYS A 43 3.92 9.98 -1.79
C LYS A 43 4.03 8.74 -0.90
N GLY A 44 4.48 7.61 -1.44
CA GLY A 44 4.71 6.39 -0.66
C GLY A 44 5.77 6.59 0.42
N ASN A 45 6.84 7.33 0.12
CA ASN A 45 7.85 7.66 1.13
C ASN A 45 7.33 8.54 2.29
N GLU A 46 6.26 9.31 2.07
CA GLU A 46 5.71 10.19 3.10
C GLU A 46 4.54 9.54 3.85
N TRP A 47 3.56 9.04 3.10
CA TRP A 47 2.29 8.57 3.64
C TRP A 47 2.39 7.12 4.11
N ASP A 48 2.90 6.22 3.28
CA ASP A 48 3.08 4.81 3.66
C ASP A 48 4.12 4.65 4.75
N SER A 49 5.19 5.45 4.73
CA SER A 49 6.19 5.45 5.81
C SER A 49 5.57 5.84 7.17
N LYS A 50 4.71 6.86 7.18
CA LYS A 50 4.02 7.30 8.41
C LYS A 50 2.98 6.28 8.86
N LEU A 51 2.21 5.71 7.93
CA LEU A 51 1.28 4.62 8.21
C LEU A 51 2.01 3.38 8.74
N ALA A 52 3.10 2.97 8.10
CA ALA A 52 3.92 1.84 8.55
C ALA A 52 4.47 2.08 9.96
N LYS A 53 4.95 3.28 10.28
CA LYS A 53 5.46 3.58 11.61
C LYS A 53 4.43 3.36 12.73
N HIS A 54 3.16 3.68 12.49
CA HIS A 54 2.10 3.53 13.49
C HIS A 54 1.44 2.15 13.46
N PHE A 55 1.30 1.53 12.28
CA PHE A 55 0.48 0.34 12.10
C PHE A 55 1.27 -0.96 11.92
N ASN A 56 2.57 -0.95 11.58
CA ASN A 56 3.37 -2.18 11.61
C ASN A 56 3.35 -2.89 12.96
N PRO A 57 3.48 -2.20 14.11
CA PRO A 57 3.40 -2.87 15.41
C PRO A 57 2.05 -3.56 15.62
N LEU A 58 0.96 -2.96 15.13
CA LEU A 58 -0.39 -3.52 15.19
C LEU A 58 -0.57 -4.69 14.23
N SER A 59 -0.03 -4.62 13.01
CA SER A 59 -0.12 -5.72 12.04
C SER A 59 0.61 -6.96 12.56
N ILE A 60 1.79 -6.79 13.16
CA ILE A 60 2.54 -7.86 13.83
C ILE A 60 1.74 -8.42 15.01
N PHE A 61 1.20 -7.55 15.88
CA PHE A 61 0.39 -7.97 17.01
C PHE A 61 -0.85 -8.79 16.59
N LEU A 62 -1.55 -8.35 15.55
CA LEU A 62 -2.73 -9.05 15.02
C LEU A 62 -2.37 -10.38 14.36
N ILE A 63 -1.22 -10.48 13.68
CA ILE A 63 -0.74 -11.75 13.11
C ILE A 63 -0.37 -12.74 14.23
N LEU A 64 0.33 -12.28 15.28
CA LEU A 64 0.69 -13.12 16.42
C LEU A 64 -0.55 -13.57 17.20
N LYS A 65 -1.50 -12.67 17.45
CA LYS A 65 -2.79 -13.02 18.07
C LYS A 65 -3.62 -13.95 17.19
N GLY A 66 -3.67 -13.70 15.88
CA GLY A 66 -4.38 -14.56 14.93
C GLY A 66 -3.80 -15.98 14.82
N SER A 67 -2.52 -16.15 15.15
CA SER A 67 -1.87 -17.47 15.26
C SER A 67 -2.25 -18.23 16.53
N GLU A 68 -2.67 -17.52 17.59
CA GLU A 68 -3.21 -18.08 18.83
C GLU A 68 -4.71 -18.40 18.70
N VAL A 69 -5.44 -17.68 17.85
CA VAL A 69 -6.81 -18.04 17.44
C VAL A 69 -6.79 -19.05 16.28
N ARG A 70 -6.08 -20.16 16.44
CA ARG A 70 -6.35 -21.35 15.65
C ARG A 70 -7.71 -21.85 16.10
N PHE A 71 -8.77 -21.43 15.39
CA PHE A 71 -10.10 -22.00 15.49
C PHE A 71 -9.93 -23.52 15.50
N HIS A 72 -10.24 -24.14 16.65
CA HIS A 72 -10.60 -25.54 16.68
C HIS A 72 -11.71 -25.71 15.64
N ARG A 73 -11.34 -26.32 14.52
CA ARG A 73 -12.25 -26.97 13.59
C ARG A 73 -11.80 -28.41 13.49
#